data_AF-A0A560P478-F1
#
_entry.id   AF-A0A560P478-F1
#
_cell.length_a   1.000
_cell.length_b   1.000
_cell.length_c   1.000
_cell.angle_alpha   90.00
_cell.angle_beta   90.00
_cell.angle_gamma   90.00
#
_symmetry.space_group_name_H-M   'P 1'
#
loop_
_entity.id
_entity.type
_entity.pdbx_description
1 polymer ?
#
loop_
_entity_poly.entity_id
_entity_poly.type
_entity_poly.pdbx_seq_one_letter_code
_entity_poly.pdbx_strand_id
1 'polypeptide(L)'
;MAGIKGFVFSGALLLASFGSVASAEAGGIGNRCCPFSDERLKQNIQPLQGATEKLLELHGVSYEFKRDGKKDVGLLAQDVEKVYPELVVEKEGYKQLDYEKLTAPLIEAVRELNGRIANLEAKTAAKHTH
;
A
#
# COMPACT_ATOMS: atom_id res chain seq x y z
N MET A 1 -69.81 -32.28 12.74
CA MET A 1 -69.41 -31.53 13.95
C MET A 1 -68.03 -32.00 14.38
N ALA A 2 -67.12 -31.03 14.54
CA ALA A 2 -65.94 -30.99 15.42
C ALA A 2 -64.94 -32.16 15.48
N GLY A 3 -63.65 -31.84 15.34
CA GLY A 3 -62.58 -32.61 15.99
C GLY A 3 -61.21 -32.54 15.32
N ILE A 4 -60.39 -31.55 15.67
CA ILE A 4 -58.97 -31.36 15.31
C ILE A 4 -58.08 -32.43 15.99
N LYS A 5 -56.98 -32.88 15.35
CA LYS A 5 -55.59 -32.86 15.93
C LYS A 5 -54.50 -33.52 15.07
N GLY A 6 -53.46 -32.73 14.76
CA GLY A 6 -52.04 -33.10 14.62
C GLY A 6 -51.63 -33.91 13.37
N PHE A 7 -50.38 -33.96 12.89
CA PHE A 7 -49.09 -33.38 13.29
C PHE A 7 -48.07 -33.76 12.17
N VAL A 8 -47.51 -32.75 11.47
CA VAL A 8 -46.09 -32.54 11.06
C VAL A 8 -45.41 -33.34 9.92
N PHE A 9 -44.42 -32.63 9.32
CA PHE A 9 -43.22 -32.99 8.53
C PHE A 9 -43.46 -33.22 7.01
N SER A 10 -42.63 -32.79 6.06
CA SER A 10 -41.34 -32.07 6.03
C SER A 10 -40.96 -31.79 4.56
N GLY A 11 -40.18 -30.73 4.32
CA GLY A 11 -39.16 -30.62 3.26
C GLY A 11 -39.66 -30.43 1.81
N ALA A 12 -38.97 -29.72 0.92
CA ALA A 12 -37.65 -29.13 0.98
C ALA A 12 -37.59 -27.89 0.07
N LEU A 13 -37.03 -26.79 0.58
CA LEU A 13 -36.69 -25.62 -0.22
C LEU A 13 -35.22 -25.77 -0.66
N LEU A 14 -35.00 -25.97 -1.95
CA LEU A 14 -33.68 -26.02 -2.57
C LEU A 14 -33.00 -24.65 -2.43
N LEU A 15 -32.05 -24.52 -1.50
CA LEU A 15 -31.10 -23.41 -1.49
C LEU A 15 -30.02 -23.68 -2.51
N ALA A 16 -29.98 -22.87 -3.56
CA ALA A 16 -28.85 -22.79 -4.47
C ALA A 16 -27.59 -22.44 -3.66
N SER A 17 -26.61 -23.34 -3.70
CA SER A 17 -25.28 -23.11 -3.16
C SER A 17 -24.60 -22.01 -3.96
N PHE A 18 -24.61 -20.79 -3.43
CA PHE A 18 -23.64 -19.78 -3.85
C PHE A 18 -22.27 -20.30 -3.45
N GLY A 19 -21.44 -20.59 -4.46
CA GLY A 19 -20.09 -21.10 -4.28
C GLY A 19 -19.30 -20.21 -3.33
N SER A 20 -18.49 -20.87 -2.50
CA SER A 20 -17.56 -20.26 -1.54
C SER A 20 -16.99 -18.93 -2.05
N VAL A 21 -17.28 -17.86 -1.30
CA VAL A 21 -16.30 -16.76 -1.19
C VAL A 21 -15.04 -17.41 -0.66
N ALA A 22 -13.96 -17.35 -1.44
CA ALA A 22 -12.64 -17.71 -0.97
C ALA A 22 -12.37 -16.86 0.27
N SER A 23 -12.27 -17.51 1.41
CA SER A 23 -11.77 -16.88 2.63
C SER A 23 -10.32 -16.51 2.34
N ALA A 24 -10.09 -15.27 1.93
CA ALA A 24 -8.77 -14.69 2.02
C ALA A 24 -8.47 -14.59 3.52
N GLU A 25 -7.70 -15.54 4.03
CA GLU A 25 -7.19 -15.53 5.39
C GLU A 25 -6.28 -14.29 5.54
N ALA A 26 -6.91 -13.17 5.90
CA ALA A 26 -6.24 -11.99 6.43
C ALA A 26 -5.72 -12.34 7.83
N GLY A 27 -4.60 -13.07 7.90
CA GLY A 27 -4.15 -13.61 9.18
C GLY A 27 -2.83 -14.37 9.14
N GLY A 28 -1.78 -13.77 8.58
CA GLY A 28 -0.43 -14.32 8.67
C GLY A 28 0.60 -13.19 8.68
N ILE A 29 1.29 -13.01 9.80
CA ILE A 29 2.45 -12.12 9.92
C ILE A 29 3.55 -12.74 9.03
N GLY A 30 3.64 -12.33 7.77
CA GLY A 30 4.67 -12.82 6.85
C GLY A 30 4.29 -13.02 5.37
N ASN A 31 3.03 -12.88 4.95
CA ASN A 31 2.62 -13.12 3.55
C ASN A 31 1.79 -11.98 2.96
N ARG A 32 2.45 -10.98 2.37
CA ARG A 32 1.81 -10.11 1.35
C ARG A 32 2.74 -9.84 0.17
N CYS A 33 3.41 -10.87 -0.35
CA CYS A 33 4.20 -10.72 -1.59
C CYS A 33 3.37 -10.21 -2.78
N CYS A 34 2.03 -10.30 -2.71
CA CYS A 34 1.12 -9.84 -3.75
C CYS A 34 -0.14 -9.19 -3.13
N PRO A 35 -0.11 -7.91 -2.72
CA PRO A 35 -1.30 -7.22 -2.27
C PRO A 35 -2.30 -7.03 -3.44
N PHE A 36 -3.60 -7.13 -3.17
CA PHE A 36 -4.62 -6.80 -4.17
C PHE A 36 -4.48 -5.32 -4.61
N SER A 37 -4.37 -5.08 -5.91
CA SER A 37 -4.18 -3.74 -6.48
C SER A 37 -5.19 -3.41 -7.60
N ASP A 38 -6.25 -4.20 -7.74
CA ASP A 38 -7.31 -4.04 -8.73
C ASP A 38 -8.05 -2.70 -8.57
N GLU A 39 -8.31 -2.00 -9.67
CA GLU A 39 -9.00 -0.71 -9.69
C GLU A 39 -10.41 -0.80 -9.06
N ARG A 40 -11.12 -1.92 -9.23
CA ARG A 40 -12.47 -2.14 -8.68
C ARG A 40 -12.50 -2.18 -7.15
N LEU A 41 -11.34 -2.36 -6.52
CA LEU A 41 -11.16 -2.36 -5.07
C LEU A 41 -10.70 -0.99 -4.53
N LYS A 42 -10.58 0.02 -5.39
CA LYS A 42 -10.08 1.36 -5.07
C LYS A 42 -11.13 2.40 -5.43
N GLN A 43 -11.13 3.50 -4.69
CA GLN A 43 -11.99 4.66 -4.93
C GLN A 43 -11.19 5.94 -4.68
N ASN A 44 -11.62 7.07 -5.25
CA ASN A 44 -10.95 8.37 -5.11
C ASN A 44 -9.47 8.33 -5.50
N ILE A 45 -9.16 7.67 -6.62
CA ILE A 45 -7.78 7.53 -7.12
C ILE A 45 -7.27 8.89 -7.59
N GLN A 46 -6.17 9.35 -7.01
CA GLN A 46 -5.49 10.60 -7.36
C GLN A 46 -4.01 10.32 -7.62
N PRO A 47 -3.38 11.02 -8.57
CA PRO A 47 -1.93 10.93 -8.76
C PRO A 47 -1.20 11.46 -7.52
N LEU A 48 -0.08 10.84 -7.18
CA LEU A 48 0.85 11.41 -6.20
C LEU A 48 1.53 12.61 -6.83
N GLN A 49 1.56 13.72 -6.10
CA GLN A 49 2.18 14.97 -6.54
C GLN A 49 3.29 15.37 -5.56
N GLY A 50 4.35 15.96 -6.10
CA GLY A 50 5.50 16.42 -5.32
C GLY A 50 6.28 15.24 -4.72
N ALA A 51 6.29 14.11 -5.42
CA ALA A 51 6.88 12.87 -4.92
C ALA A 51 8.40 13.02 -4.80
N THR A 52 9.03 13.74 -5.73
CA THR A 52 10.45 14.07 -5.71
C THR A 52 10.80 14.88 -4.47
N GLU A 53 10.09 15.99 -4.23
CA GLU A 53 10.36 16.89 -3.10
C GLU A 53 10.20 16.16 -1.76
N LYS A 54 9.10 15.41 -1.61
CA LYS A 54 8.85 14.59 -0.42
C LYS A 54 9.92 13.55 -0.18
N LEU A 55 10.36 12.82 -1.21
CA LEU A 55 11.41 11.81 -1.06
C LEU A 55 12.78 12.44 -0.72
N LEU A 56 13.05 13.67 -1.16
CA LEU A 56 14.27 14.39 -0.82
C LEU A 56 14.32 14.84 0.66
N GLU A 57 13.17 14.87 1.35
CA GLU A 57 13.12 15.10 2.81
C GLU A 57 13.53 13.85 3.61
N LEU A 58 13.56 12.67 2.97
CA LEU A 58 13.95 11.42 3.63
C LEU A 58 15.46 11.22 3.58
N HIS A 59 16.00 10.62 4.64
CA HIS A 59 17.43 10.32 4.75
C HIS A 59 17.65 8.82 4.91
N GLY A 60 18.38 8.24 3.96
CA GLY A 60 18.97 6.91 4.13
C GLY A 60 20.03 6.96 5.24
N VAL A 61 19.89 6.08 6.22
CA VAL A 61 20.79 6.00 7.37
C VAL A 61 21.41 4.61 7.49
N SER A 62 22.62 4.53 8.01
CA SER A 62 23.20 3.29 8.53
C SER A 62 23.02 3.23 10.04
N TYR A 63 22.66 2.09 10.59
CA TYR A 63 22.44 1.93 12.03
C TYR A 63 22.90 0.56 12.53
N GLU A 64 22.95 0.42 13.84
CA GLU A 64 23.17 -0.84 14.54
C GLU A 64 21.95 -1.17 15.39
N PHE A 65 21.48 -2.41 15.31
CA PHE A 65 20.38 -2.86 16.15
C PHE A 65 20.81 -2.95 17.62
N LYS A 66 20.04 -2.34 18.52
CA LYS A 66 20.31 -2.39 19.97
C LYS A 66 20.32 -3.81 20.55
N ARG A 67 19.63 -4.76 19.90
CA ARG A 67 19.50 -6.15 20.39
C ARG A 67 20.78 -6.98 20.20
N ASP A 68 21.44 -6.83 19.06
CA ASP A 68 22.52 -7.74 18.62
C ASP A 68 23.72 -7.00 18.01
N GLY A 69 23.70 -5.66 17.94
CA GLY A 69 24.76 -4.85 17.34
C GLY A 69 24.88 -5.02 15.83
N LYS A 70 23.92 -5.70 15.18
CA LYS A 70 23.99 -5.95 13.74
C LYS A 70 23.86 -4.63 12.99
N LYS A 71 24.85 -4.35 12.13
CA LYS A 71 24.84 -3.23 11.20
C LYS A 71 23.85 -3.46 10.07
N ASP A 72 23.11 -2.42 9.73
CA ASP A 72 22.18 -2.40 8.61
C ASP A 72 22.01 -0.98 8.04
N VAL A 73 21.27 -0.87 6.94
CA VAL A 73 20.91 0.40 6.30
C VAL A 73 19.41 0.47 6.08
N GLY A 74 18.84 1.68 6.16
CA GLY A 74 17.41 1.86 5.95
C GLY A 74 16.96 3.29 6.23
N LEU A 75 15.70 3.42 6.64
CA LEU A 75 15.06 4.69 6.99
C LEU A 75 14.62 4.68 8.46
N LEU A 76 14.55 5.85 9.08
CA LEU A 76 13.88 6.01 10.36
C LEU A 76 12.38 6.16 10.14
N ALA A 77 11.57 5.30 10.78
CA ALA A 77 10.12 5.35 10.65
C ALA A 77 9.53 6.71 11.07
N GLN A 78 10.17 7.40 12.01
CA GLN A 78 9.76 8.72 12.49
C GLN A 78 9.94 9.83 11.44
N ASP A 79 10.95 9.70 10.57
CA ASP A 79 11.16 10.66 9.49
C ASP A 79 10.19 10.38 8.35
N VAL A 80 9.97 9.09 8.03
CA VAL A 80 8.95 8.72 7.04
C VAL A 80 7.55 9.12 7.48
N GLU A 81 7.21 9.01 8.77
CA GLU A 81 5.89 9.40 9.30
C GLU A 81 5.54 10.87 9.04
N LYS A 82 6.54 11.76 9.00
CA LYS A 82 6.32 13.19 8.72
C LYS A 82 5.91 13.44 7.27
N VAL A 83 6.32 12.58 6.35
CA VAL A 83 6.18 12.77 4.90
C VAL A 83 5.10 11.86 4.30
N TYR A 84 5.10 10.60 4.71
CA TYR A 84 4.22 9.51 4.28
C TYR A 84 3.71 8.74 5.51
N PRO A 85 2.82 9.33 6.33
CA PRO A 85 2.28 8.68 7.53
C PRO A 85 1.60 7.34 7.24
N GLU A 86 1.03 7.16 6.05
CA GLU A 86 0.35 5.95 5.59
C GLU A 86 1.28 4.74 5.32
N LEU A 87 2.59 4.97 5.32
CA LEU A 87 3.62 3.94 5.21
C LEU A 87 4.07 3.41 6.58
N VAL A 88 3.67 4.06 7.67
CA VAL A 88 4.10 3.73 9.02
C VAL A 88 2.97 3.04 9.78
N VAL A 89 3.30 1.91 10.41
CA VAL A 89 2.37 1.15 11.25
C VAL A 89 2.96 1.03 12.64
N GLU A 90 2.15 1.23 13.67
CA GLU A 90 2.58 1.05 15.05
C GLU A 90 2.15 -0.32 15.58
N LYS A 91 3.10 -1.06 16.14
CA LYS A 91 2.86 -2.37 16.75
C LYS A 91 3.70 -2.50 18.02
N GLU A 92 3.03 -2.85 19.12
CA GLU A 92 3.69 -3.07 20.42
C GLU A 92 4.53 -1.86 20.89
N GLY A 93 4.07 -0.64 20.59
CA GLY A 93 4.77 0.61 20.94
C GLY A 93 5.99 0.93 20.07
N TYR A 94 6.23 0.16 19.01
CA TYR A 94 7.28 0.42 18.02
C TYR A 94 6.68 0.75 16.66
N LYS A 95 7.31 1.69 15.95
CA LYS A 95 6.95 2.04 14.58
C LYS A 95 7.66 1.10 13.60
N GLN A 96 6.89 0.60 12.64
CA GLN A 96 7.32 -0.28 11.55
C GLN A 96 7.03 0.41 10.22
N LEU A 97 7.86 0.14 9.21
CA LEU A 97 7.72 0.72 7.89
C LEU A 97 7.27 -0.32 6.87
N ASP A 98 6.29 0.05 6.04
CA ASP A 98 5.85 -0.70 4.87
C ASP A 98 6.68 -0.29 3.65
N TYR A 99 7.88 -0.87 3.54
CA TYR A 99 8.85 -0.53 2.47
C TYR A 99 8.29 -0.78 1.06
N GLU A 100 7.39 -1.74 0.88
CA GLU A 100 6.80 -2.06 -0.43
C GLU A 100 6.00 -0.88 -1.00
N LYS A 101 5.39 -0.08 -0.13
CA LYS A 101 4.61 1.08 -0.54
C LYS A 101 5.46 2.26 -1.01
N LEU A 102 6.76 2.30 -0.71
CA LEU A 102 7.67 3.34 -1.23
C LEU A 102 7.83 3.26 -2.75
N THR A 103 7.51 2.14 -3.39
CA THR A 103 7.60 2.01 -4.85
C THR A 103 6.71 3.00 -5.59
N ALA A 104 5.51 3.32 -5.07
CA ALA A 104 4.60 4.28 -5.71
C ALA A 104 5.17 5.72 -5.77
N PRO A 105 5.62 6.34 -4.66
CA PRO A 105 6.25 7.65 -4.74
C PRO A 105 7.58 7.63 -5.51
N LEU A 106 8.35 6.53 -5.49
CA LEU A 106 9.56 6.41 -6.30
C LEU A 106 9.26 6.46 -7.81
N ILE A 107 8.18 5.81 -8.27
CA ILE A 107 7.75 5.86 -9.68
C ILE A 107 7.40 7.30 -10.08
N GLU A 108 6.62 8.01 -9.26
CA GLU A 108 6.22 9.38 -9.57
C GLU A 108 7.40 10.36 -9.49
N ALA A 109 8.36 10.15 -8.58
CA ALA A 109 9.60 10.93 -8.57
C ALA A 109 10.41 10.74 -9.85
N VAL A 110 10.52 9.51 -10.37
CA VAL A 110 11.18 9.28 -11.67
C VAL A 110 10.43 10.00 -12.80
N ARG A 111 9.09 9.98 -12.80
CA ARG A 111 8.28 10.70 -13.78
C ARG A 111 8.50 12.21 -13.72
N GLU A 112 8.46 12.79 -12.53
CA GLU A 112 8.67 14.22 -12.28
C GLU A 112 10.09 14.64 -12.69
N LEU A 113 11.11 13.88 -12.29
CA LEU A 113 12.50 14.12 -12.68
C LEU A 113 12.69 14.04 -14.20
N ASN A 114 12.10 13.05 -14.87
CA ASN A 114 12.14 12.94 -16.33
C ASN A 114 11.49 14.16 -17.01
N GLY A 115 10.35 14.63 -16.49
CA GLY A 115 9.72 15.86 -16.97
C GLY A 115 10.60 17.10 -16.79
N ARG A 116 11.31 17.22 -15.67
CA ARG A 116 12.28 18.29 -15.44
C ARG A 116 13.46 18.22 -16.40
N ILE A 117 13.98 17.02 -16.68
CA ILE A 117 15.06 16.81 -17.65
C ILE A 117 14.63 17.26 -19.05
N ALA A 118 13.49 16.79 -19.55
CA ALA A 118 12.98 17.18 -20.86
C ALA A 118 12.79 18.71 -20.99
N ASN A 119 12.28 19.35 -19.93
CA ASN A 119 12.13 20.80 -19.89
C ASN A 119 13.47 21.54 -19.93
N LEU A 120 14.51 21.01 -19.28
CA LEU A 120 15.85 21.60 -19.29
C LEU A 120 16.51 21.43 -20.66
N GLU A 121 16.38 20.26 -21.29
CA GLU A 121 16.91 19.98 -22.64
C GLU A 121 16.26 20.87 -23.71
N ALA A 122 14.96 21.13 -23.62
CA ALA A 122 14.29 22.07 -24.51
C ALA A 122 14.82 23.50 -24.35
N LYS A 123 15.08 23.93 -23.11
CA LYS A 123 15.64 25.27 -22.82
C LYS A 123 17.07 25.42 -23.31
N THR A 124 17.90 24.39 -23.19
CA THR A 124 19.27 24.43 -23.70
C THR A 124 19.28 24.46 -25.23
N ALA A 125 18.46 23.64 -25.89
CA ALA A 125 18.31 23.66 -27.35
C ALA A 125 17.92 25.05 -27.88
N ALA A 126 16.93 25.70 -27.26
CA ALA A 126 16.49 27.04 -27.66
C ALA A 126 17.57 28.13 -27.47
N LYS A 127 18.44 27.98 -26.46
CA LYS A 127 19.54 28.93 -26.21
C LYS A 127 20.68 28.83 -27.22
N HIS A 128 20.86 27.68 -27.86
CA HIS A 128 21.93 27.47 -28.86
C HIS A 128 21.52 27.82 -30.29
N THR A 129 20.25 28.13 -30.53
CA THR A 129 19.71 28.59 -31.82
C THR A 129 19.70 30.12 -32.00
N HIS A 130 20.34 30.86 -31.08
CA HIS A 130 20.54 32.32 -31.13
C HIS A 130 22.03 32.65 -30.97
#